data_AF-A0A972VNH7-F1
#
_entry.id   AF-A0A972VNH7-F1
#
_cell.length_a   1.000
_cell.length_b   1.000
_cell.length_c   1.000
_cell.angle_alpha   90.00
_cell.angle_beta   90.00
_cell.angle_gamma   90.00
#
_symmetry.space_group_name_H-M   'P 1'
#
loop_
_entity.id
_entity.type
_entity.pdbx_description
1 polymer ?
#
loop_
_entity_poly.entity_id
_entity_poly.type
_entity_poly.pdbx_seq_one_letter_code
_entity_poly.pdbx_strand_id
1 'polypeptide(L)'
;MTQKLLWISMILVALACSDMGSDVPYGPNIYNGGGIILSGVLVGDTTKLNLSFINSGNANLLVWDFYIGGEDSIDFYLDSLENDTITILPDSIETLFIYHSSSSPGSKSAFIQFSSNVVDKGIISYPLTAHVNVFPTSYASNVQPIFDTNCSGCHGSSGELNLSSYDNLMLGNSTNGPVIIPGNSAGSYLIRKLNGVNITGSPMPLGGSITSEQISSIATWIDEGAENN
;
A
#
# COMPACT_ATOMS: atom_id res chain seq x y z
N MET A 1 -13.46 -7.17 19.90
CA MET A 1 -13.21 -6.77 18.50
C MET A 1 -12.67 -5.36 18.52
N THR A 2 -11.35 -5.24 18.48
CA THR A 2 -10.63 -3.97 18.44
C THR A 2 -10.36 -3.66 16.98
N GLN A 3 -10.92 -2.57 16.43
CA GLN A 3 -10.60 -2.13 15.07
C GLN A 3 -9.13 -1.69 15.04
N LYS A 4 -8.27 -2.42 14.33
CA LYS A 4 -6.88 -2.04 14.11
C LYS A 4 -6.86 -1.20 12.82
N LEU A 5 -6.70 0.12 12.97
CA LEU A 5 -6.58 1.03 11.82
C LEU A 5 -5.16 0.93 11.25
N LEU A 6 -5.01 0.22 10.15
CA LEU A 6 -3.79 0.23 9.34
C LEU A 6 -3.93 1.33 8.27
N TRP A 7 -3.03 2.31 8.28
CA TRP A 7 -3.10 3.49 7.44
C TRP A 7 -2.36 3.24 6.13
N ILE A 8 -3.06 2.80 5.09
CA ILE A 8 -2.52 2.71 3.73
C ILE A 8 -3.29 3.71 2.88
N SER A 9 -2.66 4.86 2.63
CA SER A 9 -3.22 5.92 1.81
C SER A 9 -2.59 5.85 0.43
N MET A 10 -3.38 5.53 -0.59
CA MET A 10 -2.97 5.73 -1.97
C MET A 10 -3.46 7.10 -2.44
N ILE A 11 -2.52 7.95 -2.85
CA ILE A 11 -2.80 9.30 -3.34
C ILE A 11 -3.01 9.24 -4.85
N LEU A 12 -4.24 9.49 -5.29
CA LEU A 12 -4.61 9.56 -6.68
C LEU A 12 -4.44 11.00 -7.19
N VAL A 13 -3.23 11.41 -7.54
CA VAL A 13 -2.98 12.81 -7.95
C VAL A 13 -3.49 13.04 -9.36
N ALA A 14 -4.58 13.77 -9.54
CA ALA A 14 -4.85 14.45 -10.80
C ALA A 14 -3.86 15.61 -10.95
N LEU A 15 -2.88 15.55 -11.84
CA LEU A 15 -2.10 16.74 -12.22
C LEU A 15 -2.83 17.49 -13.33
N ALA A 16 -3.06 18.79 -13.12
CA ALA A 16 -3.14 19.73 -14.22
C ALA A 16 -1.74 19.77 -14.85
N CYS A 17 -1.56 19.16 -16.03
CA CYS A 17 -0.32 19.28 -16.77
C CYS A 17 -0.21 20.72 -17.29
N SER A 18 0.67 21.53 -16.70
CA SER A 18 0.89 22.91 -17.10
C SER A 18 1.82 23.06 -18.32
N ASP A 19 2.03 22.02 -19.13
CA ASP A 19 3.01 22.07 -20.23
C ASP A 19 2.64 21.25 -21.48
N MET A 20 1.36 21.16 -21.84
CA MET A 20 0.95 20.71 -23.17
C MET A 20 0.03 21.74 -23.80
N GLY A 21 0.30 22.05 -25.08
CA GLY A 21 -0.33 23.12 -25.85
C GLY A 21 -1.86 23.10 -25.86
N SER A 22 -2.38 24.22 -26.34
CA SER A 22 -3.76 24.76 -26.29
C SER A 22 -4.97 23.88 -26.66
N ASP A 23 -4.89 22.56 -26.78
CA ASP A 23 -5.97 21.75 -27.39
C ASP A 23 -6.39 20.49 -26.60
N VAL A 24 -6.17 20.42 -25.28
CA VAL A 24 -6.78 19.37 -24.43
C VAL A 24 -7.76 20.01 -23.45
N PRO A 25 -9.04 19.57 -23.36
CA PRO A 25 -10.00 20.18 -22.45
C PRO A 25 -9.51 20.08 -21.00
N TYR A 26 -9.58 21.18 -20.26
CA TYR A 26 -9.32 21.27 -18.81
C TYR A 26 -10.38 20.48 -18.01
N GLY A 27 -10.36 19.16 -18.12
CA GLY A 27 -11.25 18.24 -17.40
C GLY A 27 -10.58 17.56 -16.20
N PRO A 28 -11.34 16.97 -15.27
CA PRO A 28 -10.78 16.18 -14.19
C PRO A 28 -9.96 15.00 -14.75
N ASN A 29 -8.80 14.71 -14.15
CA ASN A 29 -7.93 13.59 -14.55
C ASN A 29 -7.86 12.55 -13.44
N ILE A 30 -7.73 11.27 -13.78
CA ILE A 30 -7.56 10.17 -12.79
C ILE A 30 -6.24 9.45 -13.09
N TYR A 31 -5.35 9.39 -12.10
CA TYR A 31 -4.06 8.69 -12.17
C TYR A 31 -4.17 7.31 -11.54
N ASN A 32 -3.77 6.27 -12.26
CA ASN A 32 -3.79 4.91 -11.74
C ASN A 32 -2.56 4.70 -10.84
N GLY A 33 -2.68 4.95 -9.53
CA GLY A 33 -1.71 4.46 -8.55
C GLY A 33 -1.70 2.94 -8.59
N GLY A 34 -0.53 2.30 -8.52
CA GLY A 34 -0.43 0.82 -8.51
C GLY A 34 -1.33 0.17 -7.44
N GLY A 35 -1.56 -1.14 -7.50
CA GLY A 35 -2.52 -1.83 -6.63
C GLY A 35 -2.46 -1.49 -5.14
N ILE A 36 -3.61 -1.56 -4.47
CA ILE A 36 -3.71 -1.33 -3.03
C ILE A 36 -3.35 -2.63 -2.30
N ILE A 37 -2.28 -2.62 -1.51
CA ILE A 37 -1.83 -3.78 -0.74
C ILE A 37 -2.07 -3.53 0.74
N LEU A 38 -2.81 -4.41 1.41
CA LEU A 38 -2.93 -4.49 2.86
C LEU A 38 -1.91 -5.48 3.43
N SER A 39 -1.12 -4.99 4.38
CA SER A 39 -0.20 -5.78 5.19
C SER A 39 -0.69 -5.75 6.64
N GLY A 40 -0.43 -6.81 7.40
CA GLY A 40 -0.78 -6.87 8.82
C GLY A 40 -2.23 -7.11 9.16
N VAL A 41 -3.00 -7.65 8.22
CA VAL A 41 -4.35 -8.11 8.50
C VAL A 41 -4.27 -9.42 9.27
N LEU A 42 -4.97 -9.53 10.40
CA LEU A 42 -5.13 -10.80 11.09
C LEU A 42 -6.40 -11.51 10.65
N VAL A 43 -6.39 -12.84 10.69
CA VAL A 43 -7.59 -13.65 10.45
C VAL A 43 -8.69 -13.22 11.42
N GLY A 44 -9.86 -12.89 10.88
CA GLY A 44 -11.01 -12.41 11.64
C GLY A 44 -11.01 -10.91 11.97
N ASP A 45 -9.95 -10.18 11.64
CA ASP A 45 -9.95 -8.72 11.77
C ASP A 45 -10.60 -8.05 10.55
N THR A 46 -11.34 -6.98 10.83
CA THR A 46 -11.80 -6.05 9.80
C THR A 46 -10.79 -4.91 9.67
N THR A 47 -10.17 -4.81 8.50
CA THR A 47 -9.23 -3.73 8.16
C THR A 47 -9.87 -2.78 7.16
N LYS A 48 -9.59 -1.49 7.28
CA LYS A 48 -10.10 -0.44 6.39
C LYS A 48 -9.00 0.08 5.47
N LEU A 49 -9.31 0.22 4.19
CA LEU A 49 -8.49 0.84 3.15
C LEU A 49 -9.11 2.17 2.71
N ASN A 50 -8.25 3.12 2.34
CA ASN A 50 -8.68 4.41 1.81
C ASN A 50 -8.40 4.47 0.31
N LEU A 51 -9.45 4.64 -0.49
CA LEU A 51 -9.36 5.01 -1.90
C LEU A 51 -9.73 6.49 -2.03
N SER A 52 -8.74 7.35 -2.21
CA SER A 52 -8.96 8.79 -2.35
C SER A 52 -9.08 9.21 -3.81
N PHE A 53 -10.05 10.06 -4.09
CA PHE A 53 -10.26 10.73 -5.37
C PHE A 53 -9.87 12.19 -5.21
N ILE A 54 -8.93 12.67 -6.03
CA ILE A 54 -8.49 14.07 -6.02
C ILE A 54 -8.98 14.71 -7.31
N ASN A 55 -9.72 15.81 -7.19
CA ASN A 55 -10.12 16.61 -8.33
C ASN A 55 -9.31 17.91 -8.35
N SER A 56 -8.35 18.01 -9.27
CA SER A 56 -7.59 19.24 -9.54
C SER A 56 -8.10 20.00 -10.77
N GLY A 57 -9.23 19.55 -11.33
CA GLY A 57 -9.90 20.23 -12.43
C GLY A 57 -10.79 21.37 -11.94
N ASN A 58 -11.33 22.13 -12.88
CA ASN A 58 -12.24 23.25 -12.63
C ASN A 58 -13.73 22.88 -12.72
N ALA A 59 -14.04 21.59 -12.90
CA ALA A 59 -15.39 21.05 -13.00
C ALA A 59 -15.55 19.86 -12.05
N ASN A 60 -16.80 19.54 -11.69
CA ASN A 60 -17.08 18.40 -10.82
C ASN A 60 -16.62 17.08 -11.47
N LEU A 61 -15.86 16.30 -10.70
CA LEU A 61 -15.57 14.91 -11.01
C LEU A 61 -16.69 14.05 -10.42
N LEU A 62 -17.28 13.20 -11.26
CA LEU A 62 -18.30 12.24 -10.86
C LEU A 62 -17.69 10.84 -10.98
N VAL A 63 -17.89 10.00 -9.98
CA VAL A 63 -17.52 8.58 -10.00
C VAL A 63 -18.70 7.73 -9.53
N TRP A 64 -18.98 6.62 -10.22
CA TRP A 64 -20.17 5.79 -9.99
C TRP A 64 -19.94 4.33 -10.41
N ASP A 65 -20.95 3.47 -10.29
CA ASP A 65 -20.89 2.04 -10.64
C ASP A 65 -19.77 1.28 -9.92
N PHE A 66 -19.64 1.46 -8.61
CA PHE A 66 -18.64 0.75 -7.83
C PHE A 66 -18.92 -0.76 -7.79
N TYR A 67 -17.91 -1.55 -8.14
CA TYR A 67 -17.98 -2.99 -8.16
C TYR A 67 -16.70 -3.61 -7.61
N ILE A 68 -16.82 -4.58 -6.71
CA ILE A 68 -15.69 -5.40 -6.25
C ILE A 68 -15.83 -6.79 -6.86
N GLY A 69 -14.79 -7.22 -7.57
CA GLY A 69 -14.71 -8.53 -8.23
C GLY A 69 -13.36 -9.20 -8.02
N GLY A 70 -13.20 -10.40 -8.58
CA GLY A 70 -11.99 -11.21 -8.44
C GLY A 70 -12.15 -12.43 -7.52
N GLU A 71 -11.05 -13.14 -7.32
CA GLU A 71 -10.99 -14.45 -6.66
C GLU A 71 -11.49 -14.40 -5.21
N ASP A 72 -10.95 -13.46 -4.42
CA ASP A 72 -11.30 -13.27 -3.01
C ASP A 72 -12.24 -12.09 -2.80
N SER A 73 -13.05 -11.72 -3.81
CA SER A 73 -13.94 -10.54 -3.74
C SER A 73 -14.92 -10.54 -2.57
N ILE A 74 -15.27 -11.72 -2.04
CA ILE A 74 -16.13 -11.85 -0.86
C ILE A 74 -15.48 -11.36 0.44
N ASP A 75 -14.14 -11.31 0.49
CA ASP A 75 -13.38 -10.83 1.64
C ASP A 75 -13.24 -9.29 1.63
N PHE A 76 -13.74 -8.61 0.59
CA PHE A 76 -13.68 -7.15 0.43
C PHE A 76 -15.08 -6.55 0.23
N TYR A 77 -15.36 -5.42 0.86
CA TYR A 77 -16.67 -4.77 0.74
C TYR A 77 -16.56 -3.25 0.94
N LEU A 78 -17.56 -2.52 0.44
CA LEU A 78 -17.72 -1.09 0.70
C LEU A 78 -18.68 -0.89 1.88
N ASP A 79 -18.57 0.23 2.59
CA ASP A 79 -19.69 0.66 3.43
C ASP A 79 -20.91 0.93 2.54
N SER A 80 -22.11 0.93 3.13
CA SER A 80 -23.31 1.29 2.37
C SER A 80 -23.14 2.68 1.75
N LEU A 81 -23.04 2.73 0.42
CA LEU A 81 -23.02 3.98 -0.32
C LEU A 81 -24.45 4.53 -0.29
N GLU A 82 -24.68 5.60 0.48
CA GLU A 82 -26.00 6.26 0.53
C GLU A 82 -26.42 6.79 -0.86
N ASN A 83 -25.46 7.00 -1.75
CA ASN A 83 -25.66 7.35 -3.17
C ASN A 83 -24.66 6.59 -4.05
N ASP A 84 -25.14 5.99 -5.15
CA ASP A 84 -24.30 5.25 -6.12
C ASP A 84 -23.32 6.13 -6.91
N THR A 85 -23.38 7.46 -6.73
CA THR A 85 -22.48 8.43 -7.37
C THR A 85 -21.83 9.33 -6.32
N ILE A 86 -20.50 9.41 -6.33
CA ILE A 86 -19.73 10.36 -5.53
C ILE A 86 -19.41 11.57 -6.41
N THR A 87 -19.70 12.76 -5.90
CA THR A 87 -19.35 14.04 -6.54
C THR A 87 -18.17 14.66 -5.82
N ILE A 88 -17.06 14.86 -6.54
CA ILE A 88 -15.86 15.52 -6.03
C ILE A 88 -15.78 16.92 -6.65
N LEU A 89 -15.87 17.94 -5.81
CA LEU A 89 -15.82 19.35 -6.24
C LEU A 89 -14.43 19.74 -6.77
N PRO A 90 -14.31 20.81 -7.56
CA PRO A 90 -13.01 21.38 -7.94
C PRO A 90 -12.10 21.62 -6.73
N ASP A 91 -10.81 21.36 -6.90
CA ASP A 91 -9.76 21.51 -5.89
C ASP A 91 -10.03 20.77 -4.56
N SER A 92 -10.76 19.65 -4.60
CA SER A 92 -11.14 18.87 -3.42
C SER A 92 -10.71 17.40 -3.50
N ILE A 93 -10.78 16.74 -2.33
CA ILE A 93 -10.47 15.32 -2.17
C ILE A 93 -11.64 14.66 -1.47
N GLU A 94 -12.11 13.54 -2.03
CA GLU A 94 -13.06 12.65 -1.38
C GLU A 94 -12.41 11.29 -1.15
N THR A 95 -12.81 10.57 -0.10
CA THR A 95 -12.26 9.25 0.22
C THR A 95 -13.36 8.22 0.36
N LEU A 96 -13.29 7.16 -0.45
CA LEU A 96 -14.08 5.96 -0.31
C LEU A 96 -13.35 4.98 0.62
N PHE A 97 -14.09 4.41 1.56
CA PHE A 97 -13.57 3.36 2.43
C PHE A 97 -13.93 1.99 1.87
N ILE A 98 -12.90 1.16 1.69
CA ILE A 98 -13.02 -0.26 1.38
C ILE A 98 -12.68 -1.01 2.66
N TYR A 99 -13.39 -2.06 2.98
CA TYR A 99 -13.09 -2.93 4.10
C TYR A 99 -12.64 -4.29 3.60
N HIS A 100 -11.76 -4.91 4.36
CA HIS A 100 -11.33 -6.29 4.17
C HIS A 100 -11.53 -7.08 5.45
N SER A 101 -12.10 -8.27 5.35
CA SER A 101 -12.24 -9.22 6.45
C SER A 101 -12.17 -10.64 5.90
N SER A 102 -11.13 -11.39 6.26
CA SER A 102 -10.98 -12.78 5.83
C SER A 102 -10.97 -13.75 7.01
N SER A 103 -11.56 -14.92 6.78
CA SER A 103 -11.61 -16.04 7.74
C SER A 103 -10.46 -17.03 7.60
N SER A 104 -9.55 -16.82 6.64
CA SER A 104 -8.42 -17.71 6.37
C SER A 104 -7.13 -16.92 6.10
N PRO A 105 -5.96 -17.44 6.50
CA PRO A 105 -4.69 -16.79 6.23
C PRO A 105 -4.30 -16.89 4.74
N GLY A 106 -3.29 -16.13 4.35
CA GLY A 106 -2.72 -16.12 3.01
C GLY A 106 -2.92 -14.81 2.25
N SER A 107 -2.48 -14.79 0.99
CA SER A 107 -2.70 -13.65 0.10
C SER A 107 -4.11 -13.70 -0.47
N LYS A 108 -4.87 -12.62 -0.29
CA LYS A 108 -6.22 -12.41 -0.81
C LYS A 108 -6.18 -11.40 -1.93
N SER A 109 -6.78 -11.69 -3.07
CA SER A 109 -6.74 -10.86 -4.26
C SER A 109 -8.14 -10.56 -4.80
N ALA A 110 -8.40 -9.27 -5.02
CA ALA A 110 -9.61 -8.77 -5.64
C ALA A 110 -9.27 -7.57 -6.53
N PHE A 111 -10.28 -6.93 -7.10
CA PHE A 111 -10.17 -5.62 -7.72
C PHE A 111 -11.43 -4.80 -7.42
N ILE A 112 -11.27 -3.48 -7.41
CA ILE A 112 -12.40 -2.54 -7.44
C ILE A 112 -12.46 -1.86 -8.81
N GLN A 113 -13.67 -1.78 -9.35
CA GLN A 113 -13.99 -1.07 -10.59
C GLN A 113 -14.99 0.05 -10.33
N PHE A 114 -14.88 1.11 -11.13
CA PHE A 114 -15.85 2.20 -11.17
C PHE A 114 -15.77 2.97 -12.48
N SER A 115 -16.83 3.72 -12.79
CA SER A 115 -16.94 4.62 -13.93
C SER A 115 -16.69 6.07 -13.49
N SER A 116 -16.32 6.94 -14.44
CA SER A 116 -16.17 8.38 -14.18
C SER A 116 -16.57 9.23 -15.37
N ASN A 117 -16.82 10.52 -15.13
CA ASN A 117 -17.12 11.50 -16.20
C ASN A 117 -15.86 12.05 -16.88
N VAL A 118 -14.69 11.47 -16.61
CA VAL A 118 -13.46 11.79 -17.31
C VAL A 118 -13.51 11.19 -18.72
N VAL A 119 -13.34 12.04 -19.72
CA VAL A 119 -13.35 11.63 -21.14
C VAL A 119 -12.26 10.57 -21.38
N ASP A 120 -12.58 9.56 -22.20
CA ASP A 120 -11.67 8.49 -22.65
C ASP A 120 -11.06 7.58 -21.57
N LYS A 121 -11.53 7.61 -20.31
CA LYS A 121 -11.02 6.72 -19.25
C LYS A 121 -11.67 5.35 -19.18
N GLY A 122 -12.87 5.17 -19.74
CA GLY A 122 -13.62 3.92 -19.66
C GLY A 122 -13.85 3.47 -18.21
N ILE A 123 -13.97 2.15 -18.00
CA ILE A 123 -14.01 1.55 -16.66
C ILE A 123 -12.61 1.60 -16.06
N ILE A 124 -12.50 2.15 -14.85
CA ILE A 124 -11.25 2.21 -14.11
C ILE A 124 -11.21 1.02 -13.16
N SER A 125 -10.08 0.30 -13.12
CA SER A 125 -9.90 -0.90 -12.31
C SER A 125 -8.62 -0.81 -11.49
N TYR A 126 -8.73 -1.04 -10.18
CA TYR A 126 -7.62 -1.10 -9.24
C TYR A 126 -7.51 -2.47 -8.60
N PRO A 127 -6.34 -3.13 -8.65
CA PRO A 127 -6.15 -4.38 -7.92
C PRO A 127 -6.11 -4.11 -6.41
N LEU A 128 -6.70 -5.04 -5.66
CA LEU A 128 -6.70 -5.10 -4.21
C LEU A 128 -5.97 -6.37 -3.79
N THR A 129 -5.05 -6.25 -2.85
CA THR A 129 -4.35 -7.40 -2.27
C THR A 129 -4.34 -7.26 -0.76
N ALA A 130 -4.61 -8.34 -0.02
CA ALA A 130 -4.46 -8.37 1.43
C ALA A 130 -3.66 -9.59 1.86
N HIS A 131 -2.65 -9.38 2.70
CA HIS A 131 -1.87 -10.47 3.29
C HIS A 131 -2.36 -10.73 4.71
N VAL A 132 -3.06 -11.86 4.86
CA VAL A 132 -3.76 -12.23 6.09
C VAL A 132 -2.93 -13.23 6.90
N ASN A 133 -2.64 -12.87 8.14
CA ASN A 133 -1.83 -13.66 9.06
C ASN A 133 -2.68 -14.25 10.20
N VAL A 134 -2.26 -15.38 10.74
CA VAL A 134 -2.94 -16.02 11.88
C VAL A 134 -2.53 -15.43 13.23
N PHE A 135 -1.38 -14.75 13.30
CA PHE A 135 -0.84 -14.10 14.49
C PHE A 135 -0.20 -12.75 14.10
N PRO A 136 -0.12 -11.79 15.04
CA PRO A 136 0.71 -10.59 14.87
C PRO A 136 2.13 -10.99 14.48
N THR A 137 2.76 -10.24 13.58
CA THR A 137 4.10 -10.60 13.12
C THR A 137 5.11 -10.31 14.22
N SER A 138 5.77 -11.36 14.72
CA SER A 138 6.84 -11.25 15.70
C SER A 138 8.16 -10.89 15.03
N TYR A 139 8.89 -9.92 15.57
CA TYR A 139 10.23 -9.61 15.05
C TYR A 139 11.13 -10.85 15.08
N ALA A 140 11.23 -11.50 16.24
CA ALA A 140 12.14 -12.61 16.46
C ALA A 140 11.76 -13.85 15.64
N SER A 141 10.46 -14.13 15.50
CA SER A 141 9.99 -15.36 14.86
C SER A 141 9.77 -15.23 13.35
N ASN A 142 9.47 -14.02 12.86
CA ASN A 142 9.05 -13.82 11.47
C ASN A 142 9.99 -12.90 10.68
N VAL A 143 10.53 -11.85 11.29
CA VAL A 143 11.30 -10.82 10.57
C VAL A 143 12.80 -11.09 10.58
N GLN A 144 13.40 -11.29 11.77
CA GLN A 144 14.84 -11.55 11.90
C GLN A 144 15.29 -12.76 11.06
N PRO A 145 14.56 -13.91 11.01
CA PRO A 145 14.97 -15.04 10.19
C PRO A 145 15.04 -14.72 8.68
N ILE A 146 14.22 -13.78 8.20
CA ILE A 146 14.28 -13.32 6.80
C ILE A 146 15.58 -12.56 6.55
N PHE A 147 15.99 -11.67 7.46
CA PHE A 147 17.26 -10.94 7.33
C PHE A 147 18.47 -11.87 7.46
N ASP A 148 18.43 -12.81 8.40
CA ASP A 148 19.50 -13.78 8.59
C ASP A 148 19.74 -14.62 7.35
N THR A 149 18.66 -15.04 6.69
CA THR A 149 18.71 -15.87 5.49
C THR A 149 19.15 -15.08 4.26
N ASN A 150 18.63 -13.85 4.08
CA ASN A 150 18.70 -13.15 2.79
C ASN A 150 19.64 -11.93 2.77
N CYS A 151 20.03 -11.40 3.94
CA CYS A 151 20.62 -10.06 4.03
C CYS A 151 21.92 -10.02 4.83
N SER A 152 22.05 -10.82 5.89
CA SER A 152 23.14 -10.73 6.87
C SER A 152 24.55 -11.01 6.30
N GLY A 153 24.65 -11.62 5.11
CA GLY A 153 25.94 -11.82 4.43
C GLY A 153 26.66 -10.51 4.07
N CYS A 154 25.91 -9.48 3.67
CA CYS A 154 26.47 -8.14 3.35
C CYS A 154 26.04 -7.08 4.38
N HIS A 155 24.87 -7.26 5.00
CA HIS A 155 24.27 -6.33 5.96
C HIS A 155 24.34 -6.86 7.40
N GLY A 156 25.45 -7.53 7.75
CA GLY A 156 25.76 -7.97 9.11
C GLY A 156 26.57 -6.92 9.88
N SER A 157 27.30 -7.36 10.91
CA SER A 157 28.13 -6.48 11.76
C SER A 157 29.22 -5.69 11.03
N SER A 158 29.67 -6.18 9.88
CA SER A 158 30.68 -5.54 9.04
C SER A 158 30.09 -4.70 7.89
N GLY A 159 28.76 -4.66 7.76
CA GLY A 159 28.07 -3.88 6.73
C GLY A 159 27.86 -2.43 7.17
N GLU A 160 27.76 -1.52 6.20
CA GLU A 160 27.40 -0.11 6.49
C GLU A 160 26.02 -0.01 7.16
N LEU A 161 25.06 -0.83 6.70
CA LEU A 161 23.79 -1.07 7.36
C LEU A 161 23.85 -2.44 8.03
N ASN A 162 23.50 -2.50 9.32
CA ASN A 162 23.53 -3.72 10.11
C ASN A 162 22.09 -4.18 10.45
N LEU A 163 21.71 -5.34 9.95
CA LEU A 163 20.38 -5.97 10.12
C LEU A 163 20.40 -7.19 11.05
N SER A 164 21.53 -7.42 11.75
CA SER A 164 21.73 -8.62 12.58
C SER A 164 21.01 -8.61 13.93
N SER A 165 20.36 -7.50 14.29
CA SER A 165 19.53 -7.41 15.49
C SER A 165 18.49 -6.31 15.35
N TYR A 166 17.46 -6.38 16.21
CA TYR A 166 16.42 -5.37 16.31
C TYR A 166 17.01 -3.98 16.51
N ASP A 167 17.89 -3.84 17.51
CA ASP A 167 18.49 -2.55 17.86
C ASP A 167 19.29 -1.98 16.69
N ASN A 168 20.07 -2.81 15.98
CA ASN A 168 20.84 -2.36 14.81
C ASN A 168 19.94 -1.93 13.65
N LEU A 169 18.87 -2.70 13.38
CA LEU A 169 17.90 -2.37 12.34
C LEU A 169 17.19 -1.04 12.65
N MET A 170 16.75 -0.85 13.89
CA MET A 170 16.01 0.34 14.32
C MET A 170 16.91 1.57 14.48
N LEU A 171 18.19 1.39 14.79
CA LEU A 171 19.19 2.47 14.69
C LEU A 171 19.31 2.99 13.25
N GLY A 172 19.12 2.11 12.26
CA GLY A 172 18.86 2.50 10.87
C GLY A 172 19.91 3.44 10.29
N ASN A 173 21.19 3.16 10.50
CA ASN A 173 22.30 3.98 10.03
C ASN A 173 22.34 4.00 8.48
N SER A 174 21.61 4.95 7.91
CA SER A 174 21.44 5.14 6.46
C SER A 174 21.56 6.62 6.13
N THR A 175 22.25 6.93 5.03
CA THR A 175 22.32 8.28 4.47
C THR A 175 21.13 8.60 3.55
N ASN A 176 20.24 7.63 3.28
CA ASN A 176 19.11 7.75 2.35
C ASN A 176 17.75 8.01 3.05
N GLY A 177 17.79 8.39 4.34
CA GLY A 177 16.61 8.53 5.19
C GLY A 177 16.36 7.32 6.08
N PRO A 178 15.24 7.33 6.85
CA PRO A 178 14.96 6.31 7.86
C PRO A 178 14.76 4.94 7.21
N VAL A 179 15.51 3.95 7.69
CA VAL A 179 15.40 2.56 7.23
C VAL A 179 14.01 1.99 7.56
N ILE A 180 13.56 2.24 8.79
CA ILE A 180 12.24 1.88 9.30
C ILE A 180 11.53 3.13 9.83
N ILE A 181 10.26 3.29 9.48
CA ILE A 181 9.33 4.22 10.09
C ILE A 181 8.20 3.38 10.71
N PRO A 182 8.16 3.18 12.04
CA PRO A 182 7.09 2.45 12.70
C PRO A 182 5.71 2.97 12.29
N GLY A 183 4.80 2.06 11.94
CA GLY A 183 3.45 2.38 11.46
C GLY A 183 3.36 2.86 10.01
N ASN A 184 4.48 2.88 9.26
CA ASN A 184 4.50 3.34 7.87
C ASN A 184 5.51 2.56 7.02
N SER A 185 5.13 1.36 6.61
CA SER A 185 5.92 0.50 5.71
C SER A 185 6.16 1.15 4.35
N ALA A 186 5.15 1.81 3.76
CA ALA A 186 5.25 2.48 2.46
C ALA A 186 6.28 3.63 2.46
N GLY A 187 6.40 4.36 3.57
CA GLY A 187 7.39 5.41 3.77
C GLY A 187 8.78 4.91 4.16
N SER A 188 8.88 3.69 4.67
CA SER A 188 10.14 3.09 5.13
C SER A 188 11.08 2.76 3.97
N TYR A 189 12.33 3.21 4.05
CA TYR A 189 13.28 3.00 2.96
C TYR A 189 13.57 1.52 2.71
N LEU A 190 13.51 0.67 3.75
CA LEU A 190 13.68 -0.77 3.61
C LEU A 190 12.70 -1.37 2.60
N ILE A 191 11.41 -1.10 2.74
CA ILE A 191 10.37 -1.64 1.85
C ILE A 191 10.52 -1.11 0.42
N ARG A 192 10.79 0.19 0.27
CA ARG A 192 11.11 0.78 -1.04
C ARG A 192 12.29 0.08 -1.71
N LYS A 193 13.36 -0.21 -0.94
CA LYS A 193 14.56 -0.89 -1.41
C LYS A 193 14.31 -2.33 -1.85
N LEU A 194 13.44 -3.05 -1.15
CA LEU A 194 13.02 -4.41 -1.52
C LEU A 194 12.11 -4.41 -2.77
N ASN A 195 11.20 -3.45 -2.88
CA ASN A 195 10.27 -3.32 -4.02
C ASN A 195 10.89 -2.66 -5.26
N GLY A 196 12.05 -2.02 -5.12
CA GLY A 196 12.70 -1.30 -6.23
C GLY A 196 12.05 0.03 -6.62
N VAL A 197 11.26 0.63 -5.72
CA VAL A 197 10.47 1.84 -6.01
C VAL A 197 11.04 3.06 -5.29
N ASN A 198 11.38 4.11 -6.04
CA ASN A 198 12.00 5.33 -5.53
C ASN A 198 13.27 5.03 -4.72
N ILE A 199 14.29 4.41 -5.32
CA ILE A 199 15.50 3.99 -4.61
C ILE A 199 16.77 4.54 -5.27
N THR A 200 17.86 4.59 -4.50
CA THR A 200 19.20 4.77 -5.05
C THR A 200 19.86 3.41 -5.29
N GLY A 201 20.43 3.20 -6.47
CA GLY A 201 21.05 1.93 -6.86
C GLY A 201 20.02 0.83 -7.18
N SER A 202 20.43 -0.43 -7.15
CA SER A 202 19.55 -1.58 -7.48
C SER A 202 18.70 -2.05 -6.29
N PRO A 203 17.59 -2.77 -6.53
CA PRO A 203 16.82 -3.43 -5.47
C PRO A 203 17.66 -4.45 -4.70
N MET A 204 17.29 -4.73 -3.46
CA MET A 204 17.89 -5.78 -2.63
C MET A 204 16.97 -7.00 -2.52
N PRO A 205 17.51 -8.22 -2.29
CA PRO A 205 18.94 -8.55 -2.18
C PRO A 205 19.67 -8.63 -3.53
N LEU A 206 20.91 -8.12 -3.60
CA LEU A 206 21.75 -8.23 -4.80
C LEU A 206 22.16 -9.68 -5.05
N GLY A 207 21.74 -10.26 -6.18
CA GLY A 207 22.09 -11.63 -6.56
C GLY A 207 21.41 -12.72 -5.71
N GLY A 208 20.51 -12.34 -4.81
CA GLY A 208 19.65 -13.24 -4.06
C GLY A 208 18.17 -13.06 -4.46
N SER A 209 17.28 -13.76 -3.75
CA SER A 209 15.84 -13.61 -3.92
C SER A 209 15.15 -13.46 -2.58
N ILE A 210 14.19 -12.55 -2.49
CA ILE A 210 13.24 -12.42 -1.39
C ILE A 210 11.84 -12.53 -1.99
N THR A 211 10.93 -13.24 -1.34
CA THR A 211 9.56 -13.44 -1.86
C THR A 211 8.65 -12.28 -1.50
N SER A 212 7.54 -12.11 -2.24
CA SER A 212 6.48 -11.16 -1.91
C SER A 212 5.93 -11.35 -0.49
N GLU A 213 5.82 -12.59 -0.03
CA GLU A 213 5.31 -12.93 1.29
C GLU A 213 6.30 -12.52 2.39
N GLN A 214 7.60 -12.66 2.13
CA GLN A 214 8.65 -12.20 3.04
C GLN A 214 8.68 -10.67 3.14
N ILE A 215 8.60 -9.97 2.00
CA ILE A 215 8.49 -8.50 1.97
C ILE A 215 7.23 -8.07 2.73
N SER A 216 6.10 -8.74 2.49
CA SER A 216 4.84 -8.47 3.18
C SER A 216 4.91 -8.72 4.68
N SER A 217 5.62 -9.76 5.13
CA SER A 217 5.85 -10.02 6.55
C SER A 217 6.65 -8.89 7.20
N ILE A 218 7.69 -8.40 6.53
CA ILE A 218 8.47 -7.24 7.02
C ILE A 218 7.59 -5.97 7.02
N ALA A 219 6.85 -5.71 5.95
CA ALA A 219 5.97 -4.54 5.84
C ALA A 219 4.88 -4.56 6.92
N THR A 220 4.27 -5.71 7.14
CA THR A 220 3.31 -5.98 8.21
C THR A 220 3.89 -5.58 9.57
N TRP A 221 5.04 -6.15 9.91
CA TRP A 221 5.66 -5.87 11.20
C TRP A 221 5.95 -4.38 11.39
N ILE A 222 6.38 -3.68 10.33
CA ILE A 222 6.57 -2.22 10.37
C ILE A 222 5.24 -1.51 10.64
N ASP A 223 4.19 -1.84 9.89
CA ASP A 223 2.86 -1.23 10.03
C ASP A 223 2.22 -1.52 11.39
N GLU A 224 2.57 -2.65 12.03
CA GLU A 224 2.18 -2.99 13.40
C GLU A 224 2.97 -2.24 14.48
N GLY A 225 3.87 -1.33 14.10
CA GLY A 225 4.65 -0.51 15.03
C GLY A 225 6.11 -0.93 15.20
N ALA A 226 6.58 -1.88 14.39
CA ALA A 226 7.96 -2.36 14.40
C ALA A 226 8.45 -2.78 15.81
N GLU A 227 7.62 -3.52 16.56
CA GLU A 227 7.92 -3.89 17.95
C GLU A 227 8.93 -5.05 18.04
N ASN A 228 9.70 -5.11 19.13
CA ASN A 228 10.55 -6.26 19.45
C ASN A 228 9.78 -7.25 20.33
N ASN A 229 9.01 -8.14 19.69
CA ASN A 229 7.99 -8.98 20.32
C ASN A 229 8.16 -10.49 20.04
#